data_AF-A0A7S1VZD1-F1
#
_entry.id   AF-A0A7S1VZD1-F1
#
_cell.length_a   1.000
_cell.length_b   1.000
_cell.length_c   1.000
_cell.angle_alpha   90.00
_cell.angle_beta   90.00
_cell.angle_gamma   90.00
#
_symmetry.space_group_name_H-M   'P 1'
#
loop_
_entity.id
_entity.type
_entity.pdbx_description
1 polymer ?
#
loop_
_entity_poly.entity_id
_entity_poly.type
_entity_poly.pdbx_seq_one_letter_code
_entity_poly.pdbx_strand_id
1 'polypeptide(L)'
;VGGSALAAAAVAVLVRGPGALTLPPRQVAMAAAPCLEDGATDPSLFVTTNAVLGEKKGAFMQAASKAVAKCLGKPESYVAVCVQDGQDVIWGGSDAPCALCKVLSLGSINLENNRALTQEISALLAEFDVPQDRIYVNFFDLERQNVGYNGATFAG
;
A
#
# COMPACT_ATOMS: atom_id res chain seq x y z
N VAL A 1 -70.27 -13.10 -33.93
CA VAL A 1 -69.57 -13.93 -34.93
C VAL A 1 -68.24 -14.32 -34.31
N GLY A 2 -68.24 -15.44 -33.58
CA GLY A 2 -67.10 -15.89 -32.76
C GLY A 2 -66.22 -16.84 -33.56
N GLY A 3 -64.92 -16.57 -33.59
CA GLY A 3 -63.91 -17.43 -34.20
C GLY A 3 -63.20 -18.25 -33.12
N SER A 4 -63.59 -19.51 -33.00
CA SER A 4 -62.88 -20.55 -32.26
C SER A 4 -61.73 -21.08 -33.12
N ALA A 5 -60.50 -21.11 -32.60
CA ALA A 5 -59.40 -21.83 -33.21
C ALA A 5 -58.90 -22.92 -32.25
N LEU A 6 -59.02 -24.15 -32.71
CA LEU A 6 -58.68 -25.39 -32.01
C LEU A 6 -57.18 -25.54 -31.80
N ALA A 7 -56.85 -26.15 -30.66
CA ALA A 7 -55.53 -26.64 -30.29
C ALA A 7 -55.09 -27.81 -31.18
N ALA A 8 -53.82 -27.83 -31.56
CA ALA A 8 -53.11 -29.00 -32.03
C ALA A 8 -51.85 -29.17 -31.18
N ALA A 9 -51.84 -30.20 -30.33
CA ALA A 9 -50.70 -30.61 -29.53
C ALA A 9 -49.74 -31.43 -30.40
N ALA A 10 -48.51 -30.93 -30.57
CA ALA A 10 -47.41 -31.71 -31.14
C ALA A 10 -46.55 -32.27 -30.00
N VAL A 11 -46.58 -33.59 -29.85
CA VAL A 11 -45.69 -34.35 -28.97
C VAL A 11 -44.33 -34.44 -29.63
N ALA A 12 -43.34 -33.70 -29.12
CA ALA A 12 -41.95 -33.84 -29.52
C ALA A 12 -41.27 -34.92 -28.66
N VAL A 13 -40.95 -36.04 -29.29
CA VAL A 13 -40.18 -37.15 -28.72
C VAL A 13 -38.74 -36.69 -28.46
N LEU A 14 -38.32 -36.85 -27.21
CA LEU A 14 -36.99 -36.54 -26.69
C LEU A 14 -35.95 -37.55 -27.20
N VAL A 15 -35.14 -37.17 -28.19
CA VAL A 15 -33.91 -37.92 -28.55
C VAL A 15 -32.75 -37.37 -27.72
N ARG A 16 -32.31 -38.13 -26.71
CA ARG A 16 -31.10 -37.85 -25.92
C ARG A 16 -29.86 -38.35 -26.68
N GLY A 17 -29.08 -37.43 -27.25
CA GLY A 17 -27.70 -37.70 -27.66
C GLY A 17 -26.71 -37.57 -26.49
N PRO A 18 -25.55 -38.25 -26.52
CA PRO A 18 -24.54 -38.14 -25.48
C PRO A 18 -23.72 -36.85 -25.69
N GLY A 19 -24.30 -35.72 -25.30
CA GLY A 19 -23.61 -34.43 -25.26
C GLY A 19 -22.82 -34.33 -23.96
N ALA A 20 -21.49 -34.37 -24.06
CA ALA A 20 -20.57 -34.15 -22.96
C ALA A 20 -20.90 -32.85 -22.22
N LEU A 21 -21.08 -32.94 -20.91
CA LEU A 21 -21.18 -31.80 -20.00
C LEU A 21 -19.81 -31.09 -19.94
N THR A 22 -19.55 -30.20 -20.89
CA THR A 22 -18.48 -29.23 -20.74
C THR A 22 -18.98 -28.12 -19.82
N LEU A 23 -18.52 -28.13 -18.57
CA LEU A 23 -18.65 -26.99 -17.67
C LEU A 23 -18.07 -25.75 -18.38
N PRO A 24 -18.74 -24.59 -18.37
CA PRO A 24 -18.12 -23.38 -18.87
C PRO A 24 -16.85 -23.12 -18.04
N PRO A 25 -15.77 -22.59 -18.64
CA PRO A 25 -14.63 -22.15 -17.86
C PRO A 25 -15.17 -21.17 -16.82
N ARG A 26 -14.82 -21.42 -15.56
CA ARG A 26 -15.14 -20.53 -14.45
C ARG A 26 -14.51 -19.20 -14.81
N GLN A 27 -15.29 -18.29 -15.39
CA GLN A 27 -14.85 -16.94 -15.64
C GLN A 27 -14.64 -16.38 -14.26
N VAL A 28 -13.39 -16.36 -13.81
CA VAL A 28 -12.99 -15.54 -12.70
C VAL A 28 -13.30 -14.14 -13.20
N ALA A 29 -14.49 -13.66 -12.85
CA ALA A 29 -14.80 -12.27 -12.94
C ALA A 29 -13.75 -11.61 -12.05
N MET A 30 -12.65 -11.19 -12.66
CA MET A 30 -11.85 -10.11 -12.16
C MET A 30 -12.84 -8.95 -12.13
N ALA A 31 -13.54 -8.80 -11.00
CA ALA A 31 -14.11 -7.53 -10.66
C ALA A 31 -12.93 -6.58 -10.79
N ALA A 32 -12.94 -5.81 -11.87
CA ALA A 32 -12.07 -4.68 -12.03
C ALA A 32 -12.31 -3.86 -10.77
N ALA A 33 -11.38 -3.97 -9.82
CA ALA A 33 -11.31 -3.04 -8.72
C ALA A 33 -11.36 -1.66 -9.39
N PRO A 34 -12.28 -0.77 -8.96
CA PRO A 34 -12.50 0.50 -9.62
C PRO A 34 -11.14 1.14 -9.87
N CYS A 35 -10.90 1.43 -11.15
CA CYS A 35 -9.62 1.85 -11.66
C CYS A 35 -8.98 2.86 -10.72
N LEU A 36 -7.76 2.52 -10.32
CA LEU A 36 -6.73 3.36 -9.72
C LEU A 36 -6.50 4.61 -10.58
N GLU A 37 -7.37 5.61 -10.50
CA GLU A 37 -7.28 6.78 -11.39
C GLU A 37 -6.20 7.80 -10.94
N ASP A 38 -5.69 7.77 -9.71
CA ASP A 38 -4.71 8.77 -9.23
C ASP A 38 -3.39 8.15 -8.76
N GLY A 39 -2.80 7.30 -9.60
CA GLY A 39 -1.36 7.28 -9.87
C GLY A 39 -0.27 7.19 -8.76
N ALA A 40 -0.58 7.03 -7.47
CA ALA A 40 0.41 7.09 -6.39
C ALA A 40 0.14 6.07 -5.27
N THR A 41 0.86 4.95 -5.31
CA THR A 41 0.68 3.84 -4.35
C THR A 41 2.03 3.26 -3.98
N ASP A 42 2.18 2.88 -2.70
CA ASP A 42 3.40 2.96 -1.89
C ASP A 42 3.73 4.40 -1.48
N PRO A 43 3.61 4.68 -0.18
CA PRO A 43 4.85 5.03 0.48
C PRO A 43 5.14 4.17 1.71
N SER A 44 6.38 3.69 1.78
CA SER A 44 6.89 2.88 2.87
C SER A 44 7.94 3.67 3.64
N LEU A 45 7.70 3.85 4.92
CA LEU A 45 8.68 4.42 5.86
C LEU A 45 9.35 3.29 6.63
N PHE A 46 10.68 3.25 6.56
CA PHE A 46 11.53 2.39 7.39
C PHE A 46 12.28 3.26 8.38
N VAL A 47 12.24 2.91 9.66
CA VAL A 47 12.99 3.57 10.73
C VAL A 47 13.85 2.53 11.43
N THR A 48 15.16 2.75 11.43
CA THR A 48 16.13 1.99 12.23
C THR A 48 16.72 2.94 13.26
N THR A 49 16.62 2.62 14.54
CA THR A 49 17.09 3.48 15.64
C THR A 49 17.71 2.66 16.76
N ASN A 50 18.68 3.24 17.46
CA ASN A 50 19.23 2.69 18.70
C ASN A 50 18.39 3.05 19.94
N ALA A 51 17.48 4.02 19.82
CA ALA A 51 16.50 4.30 20.86
C ALA A 51 15.51 3.13 21.02
N VAL A 52 15.01 2.93 22.24
CA VAL A 52 13.98 1.92 22.55
C VAL A 52 12.64 2.62 22.65
N LEU A 53 11.68 2.25 21.80
CA LEU A 53 10.38 2.93 21.74
C LEU A 53 9.37 2.37 22.76
N GLY A 54 9.57 1.13 23.22
CA GLY A 54 8.75 0.49 24.24
C GLY A 54 7.26 0.47 23.88
N GLU A 55 6.40 0.74 24.87
CA GLU A 55 4.93 0.74 24.71
C GLU A 55 4.43 1.81 23.73
N LYS A 56 5.19 2.89 23.54
CA LYS A 56 4.84 3.99 22.63
C LYS A 56 5.11 3.65 21.15
N LYS A 57 5.78 2.54 20.85
CA LYS A 57 6.11 2.13 19.47
C LYS A 57 4.89 2.10 18.56
N GLY A 58 3.77 1.54 19.03
CA GLY A 58 2.53 1.48 18.24
C GLY A 58 1.95 2.86 17.93
N ALA A 59 1.96 3.77 18.91
CA ALA A 59 1.50 5.14 18.72
C ALA A 59 2.41 5.92 17.75
N PHE A 60 3.73 5.76 17.86
CA PHE A 60 4.70 6.32 16.92
C PHE A 60 4.42 5.85 15.50
N MET A 61 4.23 4.54 15.28
CA MET A 61 3.97 3.99 13.94
C MET A 61 2.68 4.55 13.32
N GLN A 62 1.62 4.72 14.12
CA GLN A 62 0.36 5.31 13.66
C GLN A 62 0.51 6.81 13.33
N ALA A 63 1.24 7.56 14.16
CA ALA A 63 1.51 8.97 13.90
C ALA A 63 2.38 9.16 12.65
N ALA A 64 3.41 8.32 12.48
CA ALA A 64 4.27 8.32 11.32
C ALA A 64 3.50 7.97 10.03
N SER A 65 2.58 7.00 10.09
CA SER A 65 1.69 6.65 8.97
C SER A 65 0.89 7.87 8.48
N LYS A 66 0.25 8.58 9.40
CA LYS A 66 -0.50 9.82 9.11
C LYS A 66 0.41 10.92 8.57
N ALA A 67 1.60 11.10 9.14
CA ALA A 67 2.56 12.10 8.68
C ALA A 67 3.02 11.83 7.24
N VAL A 68 3.31 10.58 6.89
CA VAL A 68 3.69 10.17 5.53
C VAL A 68 2.54 10.42 4.56
N ALA A 69 1.32 9.98 4.89
CA ALA A 69 0.13 10.21 4.06
C ALA A 69 -0.09 11.70 3.77
N LYS A 70 -0.06 12.52 4.82
CA LYS A 70 -0.25 13.97 4.77
C LYS A 70 0.83 14.65 3.93
N CYS A 71 2.11 14.37 4.19
CA CYS A 71 3.21 15.08 3.55
C CYS A 71 3.44 14.67 2.09
N LEU A 72 3.11 13.43 1.73
CA LEU A 72 3.24 12.95 0.35
C LEU A 72 1.96 13.12 -0.47
N GLY A 73 0.87 13.56 0.14
CA GLY A 73 -0.44 13.73 -0.51
C GLY A 73 -1.05 12.40 -0.97
N LYS A 74 -0.81 11.31 -0.22
CA LYS A 74 -1.24 9.96 -0.58
C LYS A 74 -2.24 9.40 0.43
N PRO A 75 -3.17 8.52 0.02
CA PRO A 75 -4.09 7.89 0.96
C PRO A 75 -3.33 7.05 2.00
N GLU A 76 -3.70 7.19 3.27
CA GLU A 76 -3.08 6.42 4.37
C GLU A 76 -3.22 4.90 4.18
N SER A 77 -4.26 4.46 3.47
CA SER A 77 -4.49 3.04 3.14
C SER A 77 -3.37 2.39 2.32
N TYR A 78 -2.49 3.18 1.70
CA TYR A 78 -1.32 2.69 0.95
C TYR A 78 0.00 2.86 1.70
N VAL A 79 -0.03 3.39 2.93
CA VAL A 79 1.17 3.67 3.71
C VAL A 79 1.55 2.43 4.52
N ALA A 80 2.83 2.07 4.46
CA ALA A 80 3.42 1.07 5.33
C ALA A 80 4.50 1.70 6.21
N VAL A 81 4.54 1.31 7.48
CA VAL A 81 5.58 1.77 8.42
C VAL A 81 6.25 0.55 9.06
N CYS A 82 7.57 0.50 8.98
CA CYS A 82 8.40 -0.53 9.61
C CYS A 82 9.39 0.13 10.56
N VAL A 83 9.44 -0.34 11.81
CA VAL A 83 10.32 0.22 12.85
C VAL A 83 11.15 -0.86 13.51
N GLN A 84 12.45 -0.69 13.44
CA GLN A 84 13.47 -1.48 14.12
C GLN A 84 14.12 -0.61 15.20
N ASP A 85 13.67 -0.75 16.44
CA ASP A 85 14.19 -0.05 17.60
C ASP A 85 15.18 -0.92 18.39
N GLY A 86 15.98 -0.29 19.26
CA GLY A 86 17.02 -0.97 20.03
C GLY A 86 18.10 -1.64 19.18
N GLN A 87 18.39 -1.10 17.99
CA GLN A 87 19.42 -1.62 17.09
C GLN A 87 20.80 -1.03 17.39
N ASP A 88 21.86 -1.74 17.02
CA ASP A 88 23.22 -1.20 17.09
C ASP A 88 23.43 -0.14 15.99
N VAL A 89 23.36 1.14 16.38
CA VAL A 89 23.59 2.29 15.49
C VAL A 89 24.54 3.26 16.17
N ILE A 90 25.60 3.65 15.44
CA ILE A 90 26.50 4.74 15.84
C ILE A 90 26.38 5.90 14.86
N TRP A 91 26.54 7.11 15.37
CA TRP A 91 26.57 8.33 14.56
C TRP A 91 27.70 9.24 15.03
N GLY A 92 28.58 9.60 14.09
CA GLY A 92 29.78 10.40 14.39
C GLY A 92 30.71 9.73 15.41
N GLY A 93 30.73 8.39 15.46
CA GLY A 93 31.53 7.62 16.42
C GLY A 93 30.93 7.50 17.83
N SER A 94 29.71 7.99 18.06
CA SER A 94 28.99 7.86 19.34
C SER A 94 27.72 7.04 19.19
N ASP A 95 27.42 6.26 20.22
CA ASP A 95 26.20 5.46 20.43
C ASP A 95 25.03 6.26 21.04
N ALA A 96 25.17 7.58 21.20
CA ALA A 96 24.06 8.44 21.62
C ALA A 96 22.86 8.28 20.65
N PRO A 97 21.62 8.51 21.11
CA PRO A 97 20.41 8.30 20.32
C PRO A 97 20.50 8.87 18.90
N CYS A 98 20.17 8.05 17.90
CA CYS A 98 20.19 8.42 16.49
C CYS A 98 19.26 7.53 15.67
N ALA A 99 18.84 8.01 14.50
CA ALA A 99 17.95 7.25 13.61
C ALA A 99 18.38 7.33 12.15
N LEU A 100 18.20 6.21 11.44
CA LEU A 100 18.36 6.09 10.00
C LEU A 100 17.00 5.74 9.41
N CYS A 101 16.46 6.66 8.63
CA CYS A 101 15.15 6.55 8.00
C CYS A 101 15.28 6.40 6.49
N LYS A 102 14.38 5.62 5.89
CA LYS A 102 14.24 5.50 4.44
C LYS A 102 12.76 5.64 4.08
N VAL A 103 12.47 6.44 3.07
CA VAL A 103 11.14 6.61 2.50
C VAL A 103 11.20 6.14 1.06
N LEU A 104 10.44 5.11 0.76
CA LEU A 104 10.22 4.62 -0.60
C LEU A 104 8.85 5.14 -1.02
N SER A 105 8.73 5.70 -2.22
CA SER A 105 7.45 6.21 -2.71
C SER A 105 7.44 6.23 -4.23
N LEU A 106 6.32 5.84 -4.82
CA LEU A 106 6.06 6.02 -6.25
C LEU A 106 5.66 7.49 -6.50
N GLY A 107 6.58 8.34 -6.93
CA GLY A 107 6.35 9.78 -7.05
C GLY A 107 6.21 10.48 -5.68
N SER A 108 5.77 11.75 -5.71
CA SER A 108 5.67 12.65 -4.55
C SER A 108 6.99 12.90 -3.79
N ILE A 109 8.14 12.48 -4.33
CA ILE A 109 9.46 12.80 -3.80
C ILE A 109 9.96 14.10 -4.42
N ASN A 110 10.02 15.16 -3.63
CA ASN A 110 10.49 16.48 -4.05
C ASN A 110 10.92 17.31 -2.83
N LEU A 111 11.58 18.44 -3.05
CA LEU A 111 12.15 19.25 -1.96
C LEU A 111 11.13 19.65 -0.89
N GLU A 112 9.93 20.05 -1.29
CA GLU A 112 8.89 20.53 -0.38
C GLU A 112 8.35 19.40 0.51
N ASN A 113 7.90 18.31 -0.12
CA ASN A 113 7.36 17.14 0.57
C ASN A 113 8.40 16.48 1.47
N ASN A 114 9.63 16.34 0.95
CA ASN A 114 10.73 15.73 1.70
C ASN A 114 11.07 16.56 2.94
N ARG A 115 11.15 17.89 2.81
CA ARG A 115 11.40 18.78 3.95
C ARG A 115 10.29 18.67 5.00
N ALA A 116 9.02 18.70 4.59
CA ALA A 116 7.89 18.58 5.50
C ALA A 116 7.90 17.23 6.23
N LEU A 117 8.12 16.13 5.51
CA LEU A 117 8.15 14.79 6.10
C LEU A 117 9.36 14.60 7.03
N THR A 118 10.54 15.13 6.68
CA THR A 118 11.70 15.12 7.57
C THR A 118 11.40 15.85 8.88
N GLN A 119 10.72 17.01 8.84
CA GLN A 119 10.35 17.74 10.05
C GLN A 119 9.39 16.94 10.94
N GLU A 120 8.36 16.33 10.36
CA GLU A 120 7.37 15.53 11.11
C GLU A 120 8.04 14.28 11.72
N ILE A 121 8.88 13.56 10.97
CA ILE A 121 9.62 12.39 11.49
C ILE A 121 10.56 12.78 12.64
N SER A 122 11.32 13.88 12.48
CA SER A 122 12.21 14.37 13.53
C SER A 122 11.45 14.78 14.79
N ALA A 123 10.28 15.41 14.64
CA ALA A 123 9.42 15.77 15.78
C ALA A 123 8.90 14.52 16.52
N LEU A 124 8.49 13.48 15.80
CA LEU A 124 8.04 12.22 16.40
C LEU A 124 9.16 11.48 17.12
N LEU A 125 10.39 11.50 16.56
CA LEU A 125 11.56 10.87 17.16
C LEU A 125 12.11 11.62 18.38
N ALA A 126 11.82 12.93 18.50
CA ALA A 126 12.21 13.73 19.65
C ALA A 126 11.59 13.22 20.97
N GLU A 127 10.44 12.55 20.92
CA GLU A 127 9.82 11.91 22.11
C GLU A 127 10.65 10.75 22.69
N PHE A 128 11.65 10.27 21.94
CA PHE A 128 12.53 9.15 22.28
C PHE A 128 13.98 9.58 22.42
N ASP A 129 14.20 10.86 22.76
CA ASP A 129 15.52 11.47 22.97
C ASP A 129 16.45 11.43 21.75
N VAL A 130 15.92 11.19 20.54
CA VAL A 130 16.70 11.26 19.30
C VAL A 130 16.73 12.71 18.81
N PRO A 131 17.89 13.40 18.84
CA PRO A 131 17.97 14.80 18.44
C PRO A 131 17.95 14.94 16.91
N GLN A 132 17.38 16.05 16.42
CA GLN A 132 17.15 16.28 14.99
C GLN A 132 18.41 16.26 14.11
N ASP A 133 19.57 16.58 14.68
CA ASP A 133 20.88 16.60 14.02
C ASP A 133 21.53 15.22 13.93
N ARG A 134 20.88 14.18 14.49
CA ARG A 134 21.30 12.77 14.43
C ARG A 134 20.28 11.88 13.72
N ILE A 135 19.60 12.45 12.73
CA ILE A 135 18.60 11.76 11.91
C ILE A 135 18.95 11.93 10.44
N TYR A 136 19.06 10.82 9.71
CA TYR A 136 19.02 10.84 8.25
C TYR A 136 17.67 10.33 7.75
N VAL A 137 17.13 10.97 6.72
CA VAL A 137 15.97 10.49 5.97
C VAL A 137 16.35 10.44 4.49
N ASN A 138 16.49 9.23 3.96
CA ASN A 138 16.78 9.01 2.55
C ASN A 138 15.47 8.77 1.79
N PHE A 139 15.25 9.52 0.71
CA PHE A 139 14.05 9.41 -0.11
C PHE A 139 14.38 8.72 -1.43
N PHE A 140 13.59 7.72 -1.78
CA PHE A 140 13.72 6.94 -3.01
C PHE A 140 12.44 7.10 -3.81
N ASP A 141 12.55 7.79 -4.95
CA ASP A 141 11.47 7.87 -5.93
C ASP A 141 11.50 6.60 -6.80
N LEU A 142 10.41 5.85 -6.79
CA LEU A 142 10.31 4.56 -7.45
C LEU A 142 9.48 4.65 -8.74
N GLU A 143 9.96 4.00 -9.78
CA GLU A 143 9.20 3.80 -11.01
C GLU A 143 8.10 2.74 -10.82
N ARG A 144 6.97 2.92 -11.50
CA ARG A 144 5.76 2.06 -11.34
C ARG A 144 6.03 0.57 -11.58
N GLN A 145 6.88 0.24 -12.55
CA GLN A 145 7.27 -1.14 -12.89
C GLN A 145 8.13 -1.81 -11.81
N ASN A 146 8.73 -1.03 -10.91
CA ASN A 146 9.63 -1.52 -9.86
C ASN A 146 8.92 -1.68 -8.51
N VAL A 147 7.59 -1.51 -8.47
CA VAL A 147 6.78 -1.65 -7.26
C VAL A 147 5.65 -2.65 -7.51
N GLY A 148 5.71 -3.77 -6.77
CA GLY A 148 4.70 -4.83 -6.81
C GLY A 148 3.61 -4.63 -5.77
N TYR A 149 2.35 -4.83 -6.14
CA TYR A 149 1.20 -4.79 -5.25
C TYR A 149 0.08 -5.67 -5.80
N ASN A 150 -0.60 -6.41 -4.90
CA ASN A 150 -1.76 -7.23 -5.25
C ASN A 150 -1.52 -8.20 -6.43
N GLY A 151 -0.33 -8.81 -6.49
CA GLY A 151 0.02 -9.81 -7.51
C GLY A 151 0.42 -9.26 -8.89
N ALA A 152 0.51 -7.94 -9.06
CA ALA A 152 1.00 -7.28 -10.29
C ALA A 152 1.97 -6.14 -9.94
N THR A 153 2.48 -5.43 -10.94
CA THR A 153 3.20 -4.16 -10.74
C THR A 153 2.23 -2.98 -10.91
N PHE A 154 2.62 -1.79 -10.46
CA PHE A 154 1.83 -0.58 -10.75
C PHE A 154 1.90 -0.12 -12.21
N ALA A 155 2.74 -0.76 -13.04
CA ALA A 155 2.79 -0.55 -14.48
C ALA A 155 1.88 -1.51 -15.28
N GLY A 156 1.33 -2.55 -14.65
CA GLY A 156 0.56 -3.62 -15.30
C GLY A 156 1.05 -5.01 -14.92
#